data_AF-A0A8J6LGY0-F1
#
_entry.id   AF-A0A8J6LGY0-F1
#
_cell.length_a   1.000
_cell.length_b   1.000
_cell.length_c   1.000
_cell.angle_alpha   90.00
_cell.angle_beta   90.00
_cell.angle_gamma   90.00
#
_symmetry.space_group_name_H-M   'P 1'
#
loop_
_entity.id
_entity.type
_entity.pdbx_description
1 polymer ?
#
loop_
_entity_poly.entity_id
_entity_poly.type
_entity_poly.pdbx_seq_one_letter_code
_entity_poly.pdbx_strand_id
1 'polypeptide(L)'
;MAKLVVFLCALLAVSHGKLIRPRDLADEAQKQLDELQSIVQGDILVAHDNLQSLETAFTTYSDNILKNGAIEIQQESEAVDGQLTTIKDLAHSAGKDVSSCTDIREEVLERLPESYVAAMGDCIRTINNQAQQILYSSSYIVDVIINKVYSLQSQLAQCRGDILCISPLVTEISLSKIRLPQNIKTEVQ
;
A
#
# COMPACT_ATOMS: atom_id res chain seq x y z
N MET A 1 -56.87 -17.02 -39.24
CA MET A 1 -56.12 -17.57 -38.08
C MET A 1 -54.93 -16.72 -37.60
N ALA A 2 -54.55 -15.62 -38.28
CA ALA A 2 -53.44 -14.76 -37.84
C ALA A 2 -53.80 -13.73 -36.74
N LYS A 3 -55.08 -13.35 -36.59
CA LYS A 3 -55.50 -12.33 -35.60
C LYS A 3 -55.57 -12.84 -34.15
N LEU A 4 -55.65 -14.16 -33.93
CA LEU A 4 -55.72 -14.77 -32.59
C LEU A 4 -54.34 -14.89 -31.93
N VAL A 5 -53.26 -14.98 -32.72
CA VAL A 5 -51.89 -15.10 -32.22
C VAL A 5 -51.35 -13.76 -31.71
N VAL A 6 -51.73 -12.64 -32.35
CA VAL A 6 -51.29 -11.30 -31.94
C VAL A 6 -51.91 -10.88 -30.60
N PHE A 7 -53.16 -11.28 -30.33
CA PHE A 7 -53.80 -11.01 -29.04
C PHE A 7 -53.18 -11.82 -27.88
N LEU A 8 -52.72 -13.05 -28.13
CA LEU A 8 -52.06 -13.86 -27.11
C LEU A 8 -50.67 -13.31 -26.71
N CYS A 9 -49.89 -12.79 -27.66
CA CYS A 9 -48.61 -12.15 -27.36
C CYS A 9 -48.77 -10.83 -26.59
N ALA A 10 -49.82 -10.05 -26.87
CA ALA A 10 -50.11 -8.84 -26.11
C ALA A 10 -50.58 -9.16 -24.67
N LEU A 11 -51.33 -10.25 -24.47
CA LEU A 11 -51.78 -10.67 -23.13
C LEU A 11 -50.66 -11.30 -22.29
N LEU A 12 -49.69 -11.99 -22.91
CA LEU A 12 -48.52 -12.55 -22.22
C LEU A 12 -47.47 -11.49 -21.85
N ALA A 13 -47.42 -10.36 -22.57
CA ALA A 13 -46.55 -9.22 -22.21
C ALA A 13 -47.06 -8.45 -20.97
N VAL A 14 -48.37 -8.54 -20.66
CA VAL A 14 -48.97 -7.87 -19.48
C VAL A 14 -48.82 -8.71 -18.21
N SER A 15 -48.50 -10.01 -18.30
CA SER A 15 -48.50 -10.91 -17.13
C SER A 15 -47.16 -11.02 -16.38
N HIS A 16 -46.08 -10.35 -16.84
CA HIS A 16 -44.75 -10.43 -16.21
C HIS A 16 -44.17 -9.08 -15.76
N GLY A 17 -44.93 -8.00 -15.89
CA GLY A 17 -44.63 -6.78 -15.16
C GLY A 17 -44.98 -6.99 -13.68
N LYS A 18 -44.07 -7.60 -12.89
CA LYS A 18 -44.12 -7.42 -11.43
C LYS A 18 -44.24 -5.91 -11.22
N LEU A 19 -45.35 -5.45 -10.63
CA LEU A 19 -45.45 -4.08 -10.15
C LEU A 19 -44.32 -3.90 -9.14
N ILE A 20 -43.20 -3.33 -9.58
CA ILE A 20 -42.09 -2.98 -8.72
C ILE A 20 -42.65 -1.92 -7.78
N ARG A 21 -42.90 -2.28 -6.53
CA ARG A 21 -43.34 -1.31 -5.54
C ARG A 21 -42.12 -0.48 -5.13
N PRO A 22 -42.31 0.80 -4.76
CA PRO A 22 -41.23 1.63 -4.21
C PRO A 22 -40.42 0.93 -3.11
N ARG A 23 -41.12 0.13 -2.31
CA ARG A 23 -40.55 -0.66 -1.22
C ARG A 23 -39.62 -1.77 -1.71
N ASP A 24 -39.96 -2.44 -2.82
CA ASP A 24 -39.13 -3.51 -3.40
C ASP A 24 -37.79 -2.96 -3.93
N LEU A 25 -37.79 -1.73 -4.46
CA LEU A 25 -36.57 -1.03 -4.91
C LEU A 25 -35.70 -0.57 -3.74
N ALA A 26 -36.32 -0.10 -2.65
CA ALA A 26 -35.60 0.30 -1.44
C ALA A 26 -34.94 -0.92 -0.75
N ASP A 27 -35.68 -2.03 -0.66
CA ASP A 27 -35.19 -3.28 -0.05
C ASP A 27 -34.04 -3.89 -0.90
N GLU A 28 -34.15 -3.86 -2.23
CA GLU A 28 -33.08 -4.30 -3.13
C GLU A 28 -31.85 -3.39 -3.05
N ALA A 29 -32.02 -2.06 -2.99
CA ALA A 29 -30.92 -1.12 -2.82
C ALA A 29 -30.18 -1.34 -1.50
N GLN A 30 -30.90 -1.57 -0.41
CA GLN A 30 -30.32 -1.85 0.90
C GLN A 30 -29.53 -3.16 0.88
N LYS A 31 -30.12 -4.22 0.30
CA LYS A 31 -29.43 -5.50 0.16
C LYS A 31 -28.14 -5.37 -0.66
N GLN A 32 -28.17 -4.66 -1.78
CA GLN A 32 -26.97 -4.44 -2.60
C GLN A 32 -25.91 -3.61 -1.87
N LEU A 33 -26.33 -2.66 -1.02
CA LEU A 33 -25.43 -1.88 -0.18
C LEU A 33 -24.79 -2.74 0.91
N ASP A 34 -25.56 -3.63 1.56
CA ASP A 34 -25.04 -4.56 2.57
C ASP A 34 -24.03 -5.54 1.96
N GLU A 35 -24.31 -6.04 0.76
CA GLU A 35 -23.37 -6.86 -0.02
C GLU A 35 -22.10 -6.08 -0.38
N LEU A 36 -22.23 -4.83 -0.85
CA LEU A 36 -21.08 -3.96 -1.12
C LEU A 36 -20.23 -3.75 0.13
N GLN A 37 -20.87 -3.44 1.25
CA GLN A 37 -20.21 -3.19 2.52
C GLN A 37 -19.45 -4.44 2.98
N SER A 38 -20.05 -5.62 2.88
CA SER A 38 -19.40 -6.88 3.24
C SER A 38 -18.16 -7.16 2.39
N ILE A 39 -18.23 -6.95 1.07
CA ILE A 39 -17.09 -7.17 0.16
C ILE A 39 -15.98 -6.18 0.47
N VAL A 40 -16.31 -4.89 0.51
CA VAL A 40 -15.35 -3.80 0.72
C VAL A 40 -14.70 -3.91 2.09
N GLN A 41 -15.43 -4.24 3.16
CA GLN A 41 -14.84 -4.47 4.48
C GLN A 41 -13.84 -5.63 4.49
N GLY A 42 -14.15 -6.74 3.80
CA GLY A 42 -13.23 -7.86 3.66
C GLY A 42 -11.94 -7.45 2.95
N ASP A 43 -12.06 -6.79 1.80
CA ASP A 43 -10.91 -6.33 1.01
C ASP A 43 -10.07 -5.28 1.76
N ILE A 44 -10.72 -4.40 2.53
CA ILE A 44 -10.04 -3.41 3.39
C ILE A 44 -9.24 -4.07 4.50
N LEU A 45 -9.79 -5.09 5.17
CA LEU A 45 -9.08 -5.80 6.23
C LEU A 45 -7.82 -6.48 5.68
N VAL A 46 -7.93 -7.13 4.52
CA VAL A 46 -6.78 -7.73 3.84
C VAL A 46 -5.77 -6.67 3.41
N ALA A 47 -6.23 -5.55 2.87
CA ALA A 47 -5.36 -4.43 2.52
C ALA A 47 -4.60 -3.86 3.72
N HIS A 48 -5.27 -3.70 4.86
CA HIS A 48 -4.64 -3.21 6.09
C HIS A 48 -3.56 -4.16 6.61
N ASP A 49 -3.87 -5.47 6.66
CA ASP A 49 -2.90 -6.50 7.06
C ASP A 49 -1.68 -6.53 6.12
N ASN A 50 -1.90 -6.43 4.81
CA ASN A 50 -0.83 -6.36 3.82
C ASN A 50 0.06 -5.12 4.00
N LEU A 51 -0.55 -3.93 4.19
CA LEU A 51 0.19 -2.68 4.39
C LEU A 51 1.02 -2.73 5.69
N GLN A 52 0.45 -3.25 6.78
CA GLN A 52 1.15 -3.39 8.05
C GLN A 52 2.30 -4.40 7.97
N SER A 53 2.08 -5.52 7.28
CA SER A 53 3.11 -6.52 7.02
C SER A 53 4.26 -5.95 6.19
N LEU A 54 3.95 -5.20 5.12
CA LEU A 54 4.93 -4.51 4.30
C LEU A 54 5.73 -3.48 5.09
N GLU A 55 5.08 -2.67 5.93
CA GLU A 55 5.75 -1.71 6.81
C GLU A 55 6.75 -2.39 7.75
N THR A 56 6.33 -3.48 8.39
CA THR A 56 7.15 -4.25 9.32
C THR A 56 8.35 -4.88 8.59
N ALA A 57 8.11 -5.49 7.42
CA ALA A 57 9.14 -6.11 6.61
C ALA A 57 10.17 -5.07 6.14
N PHE A 58 9.72 -3.90 5.70
CA PHE A 58 10.58 -2.84 5.21
C PHE A 58 11.46 -2.24 6.32
N THR A 59 10.87 -1.99 7.49
CA THR A 59 11.59 -1.48 8.66
C THR A 59 12.65 -2.48 9.11
N THR A 60 12.28 -3.77 9.20
CA THR A 60 13.20 -4.84 9.58
C THR A 60 14.34 -5.00 8.57
N TYR A 61 14.03 -4.96 7.28
CA TYR A 61 15.03 -5.04 6.22
C TYR A 61 16.02 -3.87 6.30
N SER A 62 15.51 -2.64 6.44
CA SER A 62 16.32 -1.42 6.55
C SER A 62 17.26 -1.46 7.76
N ASP A 63 16.75 -1.87 8.92
CA ASP A 63 17.56 -2.04 10.13
C ASP A 63 18.66 -3.09 9.97
N ASN A 64 18.34 -4.22 9.34
CA ASN A 64 19.31 -5.29 9.09
C ASN A 64 20.40 -4.84 8.11
N ILE A 65 20.05 -4.13 7.05
CA ILE A 65 21.02 -3.59 6.08
C ILE A 65 21.94 -2.58 6.76
N LEU A 66 21.40 -1.68 7.59
CA LEU A 66 22.23 -0.71 8.31
C LEU A 66 23.20 -1.40 9.28
N LYS A 67 22.71 -2.35 10.07
CA LYS A 67 23.53 -3.08 11.05
C LYS A 67 24.60 -3.92 10.38
N ASN A 68 24.24 -4.71 9.37
CA ASN A 68 25.18 -5.56 8.65
C ASN A 68 26.20 -4.72 7.89
N GLY A 69 25.77 -3.65 7.22
CA GLY A 69 26.68 -2.74 6.54
C GLY A 69 27.65 -2.03 7.48
N ALA A 70 27.21 -1.62 8.67
CA ALA A 70 28.09 -1.06 9.68
C ALA A 70 29.13 -2.09 10.18
N ILE A 71 28.73 -3.35 10.34
CA ILE A 71 29.65 -4.45 10.70
C ILE A 71 30.67 -4.67 9.58
N GLU A 72 30.24 -4.73 8.32
CA GLU A 72 31.13 -4.91 7.17
C GLU A 72 32.14 -3.76 7.05
N ILE A 73 31.69 -2.52 7.21
CA ILE A 73 32.56 -1.34 7.23
C ILE A 73 33.59 -1.42 8.37
N GLN A 74 33.16 -1.84 9.57
CA GLN A 74 34.05 -1.99 10.71
C GLN A 74 35.09 -3.09 10.46
N GLN A 75 34.70 -4.23 9.92
CA GLN A 75 35.59 -5.34 9.60
C GLN A 75 36.64 -4.94 8.55
N GLU A 76 36.23 -4.22 7.50
CA GLU A 76 37.16 -3.71 6.49
C GLU A 76 38.10 -2.65 7.08
N SER A 77 37.62 -1.80 7.99
CA SER A 77 38.46 -0.84 8.70
C SER A 77 39.56 -1.52 9.51
N GLU A 78 39.20 -2.57 10.27
CA GLU A 78 40.14 -3.36 11.08
C GLU A 78 41.14 -4.10 10.19
N ALA A 79 40.71 -4.60 9.03
CA ALA A 79 41.59 -5.25 8.07
C ALA A 79 42.62 -4.27 7.47
N VAL A 80 42.19 -3.06 7.12
CA VAL A 80 43.08 -2.00 6.61
C VAL A 80 44.07 -1.55 7.68
N ASP A 81 43.64 -1.37 8.93
CA ASP A 81 44.52 -1.00 10.03
C ASP A 81 45.57 -2.09 10.32
N GLY A 82 45.17 -3.36 10.27
CA GLY A 82 46.10 -4.50 10.38
C GLY A 82 47.15 -4.53 9.26
N GLN A 83 46.74 -4.25 8.01
CA GLN A 83 47.67 -4.16 6.88
C GLN A 83 48.63 -2.98 7.02
N LEU A 84 48.14 -1.84 7.49
CA LEU A 84 48.95 -0.67 7.73
C LEU A 84 50.00 -0.91 8.83
N THR A 85 49.58 -1.52 9.94
CA THR A 85 50.48 -1.92 11.02
C THR A 85 51.58 -2.86 10.51
N THR A 86 51.22 -3.83 9.68
CA THR A 86 52.18 -4.75 9.05
C THR A 86 53.21 -3.99 8.19
N ILE A 87 52.78 -2.99 7.41
CA ILE A 87 53.68 -2.16 6.60
C ILE A 87 54.65 -1.36 7.48
N LYS A 88 54.15 -0.77 8.56
CA LYS A 88 54.97 -0.03 9.53
C LYS A 88 56.03 -0.92 10.19
N ASP A 89 55.65 -2.12 10.61
CA ASP A 89 56.55 -3.10 11.23
C ASP A 89 57.64 -3.57 10.26
N LEU A 90 57.29 -3.81 9.00
CA LEU A 90 58.25 -4.15 7.94
C LEU A 90 59.23 -3.01 7.68
N ALA A 91 58.74 -1.77 7.61
CA ALA A 91 59.59 -0.60 7.43
C ALA A 91 60.55 -0.41 8.62
N HIS A 92 60.03 -0.54 9.85
CA HIS A 92 60.80 -0.45 11.07
C HIS A 92 61.91 -1.53 11.12
N SER A 93 61.57 -2.77 10.77
CA SER A 93 62.53 -3.89 10.68
C SER A 93 63.64 -3.65 9.67
N ALA A 94 63.37 -2.87 8.62
CA ALA A 94 64.35 -2.46 7.61
C ALA A 94 65.12 -1.17 7.97
N GLY A 95 64.88 -0.59 9.15
CA GLY A 95 65.47 0.68 9.57
C GLY A 95 65.01 1.87 8.71
N LYS A 96 63.79 1.80 8.15
CA LYS A 96 63.17 2.85 7.34
C LYS A 96 62.01 3.48 8.10
N ASP A 97 61.90 4.79 7.93
CA ASP A 97 60.75 5.57 8.38
C ASP A 97 59.78 5.77 7.21
N VAL A 98 58.52 5.37 7.42
CA VAL A 98 57.42 5.50 6.45
C VAL A 98 56.32 6.44 6.93
N SER A 99 56.48 7.14 8.06
CA SER A 99 55.49 8.07 8.62
C SER A 99 55.06 9.12 7.59
N SER A 100 56.01 9.66 6.83
CA SER A 100 55.72 10.61 5.73
C SER A 100 54.78 10.06 4.63
N CYS A 101 54.67 8.73 4.49
CA CYS A 101 53.77 8.07 3.56
C CYS A 101 52.41 7.75 4.18
N THR A 102 52.31 7.62 5.51
CA THR A 102 51.13 7.07 6.20
C THR A 102 50.38 8.09 7.06
N ASP A 103 51.05 9.08 7.66
CA ASP A 103 50.47 10.00 8.66
C ASP A 103 49.18 10.72 8.19
N ILE A 104 49.18 11.27 6.97
CA ILE A 104 48.00 11.95 6.42
C ILE A 104 46.89 10.96 6.04
N ARG A 105 47.27 9.75 5.63
CA ARG A 105 46.32 8.73 5.14
C ARG A 105 45.64 8.04 6.30
N GLU A 106 46.32 7.89 7.42
CA GLU A 106 45.79 7.32 8.67
C GLU A 106 44.61 8.11 9.21
N GLU A 107 44.77 9.43 9.37
CA GLU A 107 43.68 10.28 9.85
C GLU A 107 42.44 10.20 8.94
N VAL A 108 42.65 10.03 7.63
CA VAL A 108 41.55 9.83 6.67
C VAL A 108 40.92 8.45 6.86
N LEU A 109 41.74 7.40 6.94
CA LEU A 109 41.28 6.01 7.10
C LEU A 109 40.50 5.81 8.40
N GLU A 110 40.89 6.46 9.51
CA GLU A 110 40.18 6.41 10.78
C GLU A 110 38.77 7.03 10.72
N ARG A 111 38.57 8.05 9.87
CA ARG A 111 37.29 8.79 9.76
C ARG A 111 36.34 8.20 8.73
N LEU A 112 36.85 7.47 7.74
CA LEU A 112 36.04 6.92 6.65
C LEU A 112 34.91 5.98 7.14
N PRO A 113 35.14 5.07 8.10
CA PRO A 113 34.09 4.16 8.58
C PRO A 113 32.84 4.90 9.06
N GLU A 114 33.02 5.89 9.94
CA GLU A 114 31.91 6.70 10.47
C GLU A 114 31.20 7.47 9.35
N SER A 115 31.96 8.05 8.42
CA SER A 115 31.40 8.78 7.27
C SER A 115 30.56 7.89 6.37
N TYR A 116 30.98 6.64 6.10
CA TYR A 116 30.22 5.71 5.28
C TYR A 116 28.99 5.19 6.00
N VAL A 117 29.09 4.87 7.30
CA VAL A 117 27.93 4.49 8.11
C VAL A 117 26.89 5.61 8.16
N ALA A 118 27.31 6.86 8.33
CA ALA A 118 26.41 8.01 8.29
C ALA A 118 25.72 8.16 6.92
N ALA A 119 26.47 8.05 5.82
CA ALA A 119 25.93 8.12 4.47
C ALA A 119 24.92 6.98 4.18
N MET A 120 25.19 5.77 4.67
CA MET A 120 24.25 4.65 4.61
C MET A 120 22.97 4.94 5.39
N GLY A 121 23.10 5.49 6.61
CA GLY A 121 21.96 5.90 7.44
C GLY A 121 21.08 6.93 6.74
N ASP A 122 21.68 7.93 6.09
CA ASP A 122 20.95 8.94 5.33
C ASP A 122 20.24 8.39 4.10
N CYS A 123 20.89 7.46 3.39
CA CYS A 123 20.29 6.76 2.26
C CYS A 123 19.06 5.96 2.69
N ILE A 124 19.20 5.14 3.75
CA ILE A 124 18.11 4.33 4.31
C ILE A 124 16.97 5.20 4.82
N ARG A 125 17.28 6.31 5.50
CA ARG A 125 16.27 7.28 5.96
C ARG A 125 15.46 7.86 4.80
N THR A 126 16.12 8.20 3.69
CA THR A 126 15.44 8.72 2.49
C THR A 126 14.50 7.69 1.90
N ILE A 127 14.98 6.45 1.78
CA ILE A 127 14.21 5.31 1.28
C ILE A 127 13.02 5.00 2.20
N ASN A 128 13.20 5.02 3.52
CA ASN A 128 12.14 4.90 4.53
C ASN A 128 11.06 5.96 4.37
N ASN A 129 11.44 7.22 4.17
CA ASN A 129 10.47 8.29 3.96
C ASN A 129 9.65 8.09 2.69
N GLN A 130 10.28 7.62 1.60
CA GLN A 130 9.58 7.32 0.35
C GLN A 130 8.60 6.15 0.51
N ALA A 131 9.02 5.07 1.19
CA ALA A 131 8.16 3.93 1.47
C ALA A 131 6.96 4.32 2.34
N GLN A 132 7.18 5.13 3.37
CA GLN A 132 6.12 5.66 4.24
C GLN A 132 5.13 6.53 3.48
N GLN A 133 5.58 7.34 2.52
CA GLN A 133 4.67 8.10 1.65
C GLN A 133 3.77 7.21 0.79
N ILE A 134 4.32 6.10 0.27
CA ILE A 134 3.55 5.12 -0.51
C ILE A 134 2.50 4.45 0.39
N LEU A 135 2.89 3.96 1.57
CA LEU A 135 1.98 3.36 2.54
C LEU A 135 0.86 4.33 2.96
N TYR A 136 1.20 5.59 3.20
CA TYR A 136 0.24 6.64 3.51
C TYR A 136 -0.76 6.85 2.36
N SER A 137 -0.28 6.92 1.12
CA SER A 137 -1.13 7.06 -0.06
C SER A 137 -2.11 5.88 -0.20
N SER A 138 -1.64 4.65 0.00
CA SER A 138 -2.48 3.46 -0.05
C SER A 138 -3.52 3.42 1.08
N SER A 139 -3.15 3.82 2.30
CA SER A 139 -4.08 3.97 3.43
C SER A 139 -5.15 5.02 3.15
N TYR A 140 -4.77 6.17 2.56
CA TYR A 140 -5.71 7.21 2.17
C TYR A 140 -6.75 6.72 1.16
N ILE A 141 -6.35 5.88 0.19
CA ILE A 141 -7.29 5.29 -0.78
C ILE A 141 -8.32 4.40 -0.08
N VAL A 142 -7.88 3.58 0.89
CA VAL A 142 -8.78 2.79 1.73
C VAL A 142 -9.78 3.68 2.46
N ASP A 143 -9.34 4.78 3.07
CA ASP A 143 -10.22 5.73 3.77
C ASP A 143 -11.25 6.39 2.82
N VAL A 144 -10.83 6.76 1.60
CA VAL A 144 -11.74 7.31 0.58
C VAL A 144 -12.81 6.28 0.21
N ILE A 145 -12.43 5.01 0.06
CA ILE A 145 -13.36 3.93 -0.26
C ILE A 145 -14.36 3.69 0.88
N ILE A 146 -13.90 3.69 2.13
CA ILE A 146 -14.77 3.62 3.33
C ILE A 146 -15.79 4.76 3.30
N ASN A 147 -15.33 5.99 3.10
CA ASN A 147 -16.19 7.17 3.06
C ASN A 147 -17.20 7.11 1.91
N LYS A 148 -16.84 6.54 0.76
CA LYS A 148 -17.76 6.34 -0.36
C LYS A 148 -18.89 5.38 0.02
N VAL A 149 -18.60 4.26 0.70
CA VAL A 149 -19.62 3.32 1.17
C VAL A 149 -20.56 3.99 2.18
N TYR A 150 -20.02 4.71 3.16
CA TYR A 150 -20.84 5.45 4.13
C TYR A 150 -21.68 6.55 3.48
N SER A 151 -21.16 7.21 2.45
CA SER A 151 -21.92 8.21 1.69
C SER A 151 -23.13 7.59 0.98
N LEU A 152 -22.94 6.43 0.34
CA LEU A 152 -24.05 5.70 -0.30
C LEU A 152 -25.11 5.27 0.71
N GLN A 153 -24.69 4.82 1.90
CA GLN A 153 -25.59 4.49 3.00
C GLN A 153 -26.41 5.70 3.46
N SER A 154 -25.75 6.84 3.66
CA SER A 154 -26.43 8.08 4.07
C SER A 154 -27.42 8.57 3.02
N GLN A 155 -27.04 8.54 1.74
CA GLN A 155 -27.91 8.95 0.63
C GLN A 155 -29.14 8.04 0.51
N LEU A 156 -28.96 6.72 0.65
CA LEU A 156 -30.08 5.77 0.62
C LEU A 156 -31.06 6.03 1.77
N ALA A 157 -30.56 6.29 2.98
CA ALA A 157 -31.39 6.64 4.13
C ALA A 157 -32.16 7.96 3.92
N GLN A 158 -31.56 8.93 3.22
CA GLN A 158 -32.18 10.24 2.94
C GLN A 158 -33.31 10.14 1.90
N CYS A 159 -33.27 9.16 0.99
CA CYS A 159 -34.30 9.00 -0.04
C CYS A 159 -35.68 8.60 0.51
N ARG A 160 -35.80 8.13 1.76
CA ARG A 160 -37.07 7.83 2.45
C ARG A 160 -38.09 7.01 1.62
N GLY A 161 -37.63 6.14 0.71
CA GLY A 161 -38.51 5.31 -0.13
C GLY A 161 -38.97 5.95 -1.44
N ASP A 162 -38.48 7.14 -1.82
CA ASP A 162 -38.77 7.76 -3.11
C ASP A 162 -38.03 7.05 -4.25
N ILE A 163 -38.78 6.44 -5.18
CA ILE A 163 -38.25 5.71 -6.34
C ILE A 163 -37.30 6.59 -7.16
N LEU A 164 -37.67 7.85 -7.40
CA LEU A 164 -36.88 8.74 -8.26
C LEU A 164 -35.53 9.09 -7.63
N CYS A 165 -35.45 9.03 -6.31
CA CYS A 165 -34.21 9.20 -5.55
C CYS A 165 -33.40 7.90 -5.46
N ILE A 166 -34.05 6.75 -5.29
CA ILE A 166 -33.40 5.44 -5.09
C ILE A 166 -32.82 4.87 -6.39
N SER A 167 -33.52 5.03 -7.52
CA SER A 167 -33.11 4.46 -8.80
C SER A 167 -31.67 4.81 -9.24
N PRO A 168 -31.20 6.08 -9.17
CA PRO A 168 -29.81 6.39 -9.47
C PRO A 168 -28.83 5.80 -8.44
N LEU A 169 -29.22 5.69 -7.16
CA LEU A 169 -28.37 5.09 -6.13
C LEU A 169 -28.15 3.59 -6.34
N VAL A 170 -29.17 2.84 -6.78
CA VAL A 170 -29.01 1.41 -7.12
C VAL A 170 -27.96 1.22 -8.22
N THR A 171 -27.99 2.08 -9.23
CA THR A 171 -27.00 2.05 -10.32
C THR A 171 -25.60 2.35 -9.80
N GLU A 172 -25.46 3.37 -8.95
CA GLU A 172 -24.18 3.73 -8.35
C GLU A 172 -23.65 2.62 -7.42
N ILE A 173 -24.48 2.01 -6.59
CA ILE A 173 -24.12 0.87 -5.72
C ILE A 173 -23.64 -0.31 -6.58
N SER A 174 -24.36 -0.65 -7.65
CA SER A 174 -23.98 -1.71 -8.59
C SER A 174 -22.63 -1.43 -9.25
N LEU A 175 -22.36 -0.18 -9.65
CA LEU A 175 -21.04 0.20 -10.18
C LEU A 175 -19.95 0.13 -9.10
N SER A 176 -20.24 0.58 -7.88
CA SER A 176 -19.31 0.54 -6.75
C SER A 176 -18.95 -0.90 -6.34
N LYS A 177 -19.86 -1.87 -6.49
CA LYS A 177 -19.57 -3.30 -6.27
C LYS A 177 -18.49 -3.86 -7.19
N ILE A 178 -18.26 -3.22 -8.34
CA ILE A 178 -17.19 -3.59 -9.27
C ILE A 178 -15.96 -2.72 -9.03
N ARG A 179 -16.14 -1.40 -8.94
CA ARG A 179 -15.04 -0.43 -8.91
C ARG A 179 -14.27 -0.44 -7.60
N LEU A 180 -14.95 -0.46 -6.45
CA LEU A 180 -14.26 -0.31 -5.16
C LEU A 180 -13.36 -1.52 -4.85
N PRO A 181 -13.80 -2.77 -5.01
CA PRO A 181 -12.91 -3.93 -4.86
C PRO A 181 -11.72 -3.90 -5.83
N GLN A 182 -11.98 -3.49 -7.09
CA GLN A 182 -10.92 -3.41 -8.09
C GLN A 182 -9.88 -2.34 -7.74
N ASN A 183 -10.30 -1.16 -7.26
CA ASN A 183 -9.40 -0.10 -6.83
C ASN A 183 -8.53 -0.54 -5.65
N ILE A 184 -9.09 -1.25 -4.66
CA ILE A 184 -8.29 -1.83 -3.56
C ILE A 184 -7.25 -2.78 -4.14
N LYS A 185 -7.63 -3.65 -5.07
CA LYS A 185 -6.72 -4.62 -5.69
C LYS A 185 -5.63 -4.02 -6.57
N THR A 186 -5.85 -2.85 -7.17
CA THR A 186 -4.88 -2.26 -8.10
C THR A 186 -4.06 -1.13 -7.50
N GLU A 187 -4.56 -0.46 -6.47
CA GLU A 187 -3.93 0.74 -5.90
C GLU A 187 -3.39 0.50 -4.47
N VAL A 188 -3.76 -0.62 -3.84
CA VAL A 188 -3.38 -0.95 -2.46
C VAL A 188 -2.66 -2.30 -2.35
N GLN A 189 -3.05 -3.30 -3.15
CA GLN A 189 -2.44 -4.63 -3.23
C GLN A 189 -1.52 -4.74 -4.45
#